data_AF-A0A7L5AAC2-F1
#
_entry.id   AF-A0A7L5AAC2-F1
#
_cell.length_a   1.000
_cell.length_b   1.000
_cell.length_c   1.000
_cell.angle_alpha   90.00
_cell.angle_beta   90.00
_cell.angle_gamma   90.00
#
_symmetry.space_group_name_H-M   'P 1'
#
loop_
_entity.id
_entity.type
_entity.pdbx_description
1 polymer ?
#
loop_
_entity_poly.entity_id
_entity_poly.type
_entity_poly.pdbx_seq_one_letter_code
_entity_poly.pdbx_strand_id
1 'polypeptide(L)'
;MIEAFRLAYTNLQEIWSLVLPPNSLLGLKRLAATDGPAFRMPESLWARIVFDFLLAYRLRTINRGHLLGALTPLYLAWVASHINITTTGVSSENHIEAIANAFEMDKPYLVSRWRWPDRFNP
;
A
#
# COMPACT_ATOMS: atom_id res chain seq x y z
N MET A 1 -4.69 -7.55 -13.43
CA MET A 1 -4.16 -7.09 -12.11
C MET A 1 -4.21 -5.57 -12.01
N ILE A 2 -3.53 -4.83 -12.90
CA ILE A 2 -3.61 -3.36 -12.96
C ILE A 2 -5.06 -2.85 -13.11
N GLU A 3 -5.85 -3.46 -14.01
CA GLU A 3 -7.26 -3.06 -14.19
C GLU A 3 -8.13 -3.31 -12.95
N ALA A 4 -7.88 -4.40 -12.22
CA ALA A 4 -8.59 -4.67 -10.97
C ALA A 4 -8.25 -3.62 -9.90
N PHE A 5 -6.98 -3.18 -9.84
CA PHE A 5 -6.57 -2.06 -9.00
C PHE A 5 -7.22 -0.75 -9.43
N ARG A 6 -7.24 -0.42 -10.72
CA ARG A 6 -7.85 0.82 -11.23
C ARG A 6 -9.35 0.88 -10.96
N LEU A 7 -10.07 -0.21 -11.16
CA LEU A 7 -11.49 -0.32 -10.80
C LEU A 7 -11.70 -0.18 -9.28
N ALA A 8 -10.84 -0.78 -8.47
CA ALA A 8 -10.90 -0.58 -7.03
C ALA A 8 -10.57 0.87 -6.63
N TYR A 9 -9.65 1.54 -7.34
CA TYR A 9 -9.31 2.93 -7.09
C TYR A 9 -10.48 3.88 -7.35
N THR A 10 -11.43 3.54 -8.23
CA THR A 10 -12.67 4.32 -8.37
C THR A 10 -13.70 3.96 -7.31
N ASN A 11 -13.76 2.70 -6.89
CA ASN A 11 -14.87 2.19 -6.07
C ASN A 11 -14.60 2.15 -4.56
N LEU A 12 -13.34 2.15 -4.13
CA LEU A 12 -12.93 1.99 -2.73
C LEU A 12 -12.32 3.25 -2.11
N GLN A 13 -12.43 4.42 -2.76
CA GLN A 13 -11.81 5.65 -2.25
C GLN A 13 -12.27 6.00 -0.83
N GLU A 14 -13.56 5.85 -0.55
CA GLU A 14 -14.12 6.11 0.78
C GLU A 14 -13.49 5.18 1.81
N ILE A 15 -13.44 3.87 1.54
CA ILE A 15 -12.85 2.88 2.45
C ILE A 15 -11.35 3.16 2.65
N TRP A 16 -10.62 3.41 1.57
CA TRP A 16 -9.19 3.72 1.66
C TRP A 16 -8.94 5.03 2.39
N SER A 17 -9.81 6.03 2.31
CA SER A 17 -9.68 7.29 3.05
C SER A 17 -9.82 7.14 4.57
N LEU A 18 -10.50 6.08 5.03
CA LEU A 18 -10.61 5.74 6.45
C LEU A 18 -9.35 5.04 7.00
N VAL A 19 -8.50 4.49 6.12
CA VAL A 19 -7.38 3.62 6.49
C VAL A 19 -6.03 4.26 6.16
N LEU A 20 -5.92 4.91 5.00
CA LEU A 20 -4.69 5.40 4.43
C LEU A 20 -4.56 6.92 4.63
N PRO A 21 -3.38 7.42 5.03
CA PRO A 21 -3.15 8.86 5.12
C PRO A 21 -3.13 9.52 3.73
N PRO A 22 -3.30 10.86 3.65
CA PRO A 22 -3.34 11.60 2.39
C PRO A 22 -2.14 11.34 1.46
N ASN A 23 -0.94 11.16 2.02
CA ASN A 23 0.25 10.88 1.23
C ASN A 23 0.18 9.53 0.52
N SER A 24 -0.31 8.48 1.18
CA SER A 24 -0.50 7.16 0.57
C SER A 24 -1.59 7.20 -0.51
N LEU A 25 -2.70 7.92 -0.26
CA LEU A 25 -3.77 8.12 -1.24
C LEU A 25 -3.27 8.87 -2.49
N LEU A 26 -2.43 9.90 -2.31
CA LEU A 26 -1.80 10.60 -3.43
C LEU A 26 -0.87 9.69 -4.24
N GLY A 27 -0.13 8.81 -3.56
CA GLY A 27 0.68 7.78 -4.19
C GLY A 27 -0.16 6.84 -5.06
N LEU A 28 -1.29 6.37 -4.54
CA LEU A 28 -2.24 5.53 -5.29
C LEU A 28 -2.86 6.26 -6.48
N LYS A 29 -3.21 7.54 -6.33
CA LYS A 29 -3.71 8.38 -7.43
C LYS A 29 -2.72 8.45 -8.58
N ARG A 30 -1.44 8.72 -8.27
CA ARG A 30 -0.37 8.77 -9.27
C ARG A 30 -0.18 7.42 -9.94
N LEU A 31 -0.15 6.36 -9.15
CA LEU A 31 0.02 4.99 -9.65
C LEU A 31 -1.12 4.58 -10.59
N ALA A 32 -2.38 4.94 -10.28
CA ALA A 32 -3.53 4.62 -11.12
C ALA A 32 -3.46 5.26 -12.50
N ALA A 33 -2.81 6.43 -12.61
CA ALA A 33 -2.61 7.18 -13.85
C ALA A 33 -1.41 6.70 -14.68
N THR A 34 -0.55 5.81 -14.16
CA THR A 34 0.61 5.29 -14.88
C THR A 34 0.20 4.24 -15.90
N ASP A 35 0.79 4.25 -17.09
CA ASP A 35 0.58 3.23 -18.13
C ASP A 35 1.02 1.83 -17.70
N GLY A 36 0.40 0.80 -18.29
CA GLY A 36 0.60 -0.60 -17.92
C GLY A 36 2.08 -1.04 -17.87
N PRO A 37 2.88 -0.82 -18.92
CA PRO A 37 4.31 -1.20 -18.92
C PRO A 37 5.17 -0.38 -17.94
N ALA A 38 4.78 0.86 -17.66
CA ALA A 38 5.46 1.75 -16.73
C ALA A 38 4.96 1.60 -15.28
N PHE A 39 3.93 0.78 -15.05
CA PHE A 39 3.25 0.64 -13.77
C PHE A 39 4.21 0.04 -12.75
N ARG A 40 4.70 0.89 -11.84
CA ARG A 40 5.61 0.53 -10.76
C ARG A 40 5.16 1.24 -9.49
N MET A 41 4.73 0.45 -8.50
CA MET A 41 4.44 0.92 -7.15
C MET A 41 5.77 1.10 -6.41
N PRO A 42 6.06 2.29 -5.86
CA PRO A 42 7.24 2.48 -5.02
C PRO A 42 7.22 1.54 -3.81
N GLU A 43 8.37 0.99 -3.44
CA GLU A 43 8.53 0.03 -2.34
C GLU A 43 8.09 0.65 -1.01
N SER A 44 8.43 1.92 -0.79
CA SER A 44 8.01 2.70 0.39
C SER A 44 6.49 2.90 0.44
N LEU A 45 5.83 3.12 -0.70
CA LEU A 45 4.36 3.22 -0.74
C LEU A 45 3.72 1.90 -0.32
N TRP A 46 4.24 0.77 -0.80
CA TRP A 46 3.75 -0.55 -0.40
C TRP A 46 3.94 -0.81 1.10
N ALA A 47 5.13 -0.54 1.64
CA ALA A 47 5.42 -0.70 3.06
C ALA A 47 4.46 0.12 3.94
N ARG A 48 4.23 1.40 3.59
CA ARG A 48 3.29 2.28 4.28
C ARG A 48 1.86 1.75 4.26
N ILE A 49 1.38 1.33 3.08
CA ILE A 49 0.04 0.73 2.94
C ILE A 49 -0.12 -0.46 3.87
N VAL A 50 0.84 -1.39 3.88
CA VAL A 50 0.78 -2.58 4.75
C VAL A 50 0.75 -2.19 6.22
N PHE A 51 1.58 -1.23 6.65
CA PHE A 51 1.57 -0.74 8.03
C PHE A 51 0.27 -0.04 8.41
N ASP A 52 -0.30 0.79 7.53
CA ASP A 52 -1.57 1.47 7.78
C ASP A 52 -2.74 0.48 7.86
N PHE A 53 -2.76 -0.55 7.02
CA PHE A 53 -3.75 -1.63 7.12
C PHE A 53 -3.57 -2.49 8.38
N LEU A 54 -2.34 -2.75 8.80
CA LEU A 54 -2.05 -3.46 10.05
C LEU A 54 -2.52 -2.66 11.28
N LEU A 55 -2.32 -1.34 11.27
CA LEU A 55 -2.85 -0.43 12.29
C LEU A 55 -4.38 -0.43 12.29
N ALA A 56 -5.02 -0.28 11.13
CA ALA A 56 -6.48 -0.30 11.03
C ALA A 56 -7.08 -1.64 11.48
N TYR A 57 -6.40 -2.76 11.22
CA TYR A 57 -6.82 -4.08 11.69
C TYR A 57 -6.76 -4.18 13.22
N ARG A 58 -5.69 -3.68 13.82
CA ARG A 58 -5.53 -3.62 15.28
C ARG A 58 -6.58 -2.73 15.93
N LEU A 59 -6.76 -1.52 15.41
CA LEU A 59 -7.64 -0.50 15.97
C LEU A 59 -9.11 -0.75 15.67
N ARG A 60 -9.42 -1.70 14.78
CA ARG A 60 -10.78 -2.04 14.33
C ARG A 60 -11.48 -0.84 13.69
N THR A 61 -10.74 -0.04 12.91
CA THR A 61 -11.25 1.17 12.24
C THR A 61 -12.47 0.88 11.37
N ILE A 62 -12.48 -0.28 10.70
CA ILE A 62 -13.61 -0.81 9.93
C ILE A 62 -13.74 -2.32 10.14
N ASN A 63 -14.83 -2.91 9.65
CA ASN A 63 -15.03 -4.36 9.67
C ASN A 63 -13.83 -5.08 9.02
N ARG A 64 -13.31 -6.14 9.69
CA ARG A 64 -12.12 -6.87 9.24
C ARG A 64 -12.27 -7.49 7.85
N GLY A 65 -13.45 -7.98 7.51
CA GLY A 65 -13.73 -8.51 6.17
C GLY A 65 -13.62 -7.43 5.10
N HIS A 66 -14.21 -6.25 5.35
CA HIS A 66 -14.09 -5.10 4.46
C HIS A 66 -12.65 -4.58 4.37
N LEU A 67 -11.92 -4.56 5.50
CA LEU A 67 -10.52 -4.15 5.52
C LEU A 67 -9.66 -5.08 4.67
N LEU A 68 -9.77 -6.40 4.84
CA LEU A 68 -9.00 -7.35 4.04
C LEU A 68 -9.39 -7.29 2.56
N GLY A 69 -10.69 -7.16 2.26
CA GLY A 69 -11.17 -6.97 0.90
C GLY A 69 -10.62 -5.70 0.24
N ALA A 70 -10.46 -4.62 1.01
CA ALA A 70 -9.88 -3.37 0.52
C ALA A 70 -8.36 -3.42 0.33
N LEU A 71 -7.66 -4.37 0.97
CA LEU A 71 -6.23 -4.61 0.76
C LEU A 71 -5.97 -5.41 -0.53
N THR A 72 -6.87 -6.33 -0.89
CA THR A 72 -6.71 -7.22 -2.05
C THR A 72 -6.32 -6.50 -3.35
N PRO A 73 -7.04 -5.46 -3.81
CA PRO A 73 -6.65 -4.75 -5.03
C PRO A 73 -5.31 -4.01 -4.93
N LEU A 74 -4.91 -3.56 -3.73
CA LEU A 74 -3.59 -2.94 -3.49
C LEU A 74 -2.47 -3.99 -3.58
N TYR A 75 -2.72 -5.19 -3.07
CA TYR A 75 -1.80 -6.32 -3.24
C TYR A 75 -1.66 -6.70 -4.72
N LEU A 76 -2.75 -6.73 -5.49
CA LEU A 76 -2.69 -6.98 -6.94
C LEU A 76 -1.89 -5.90 -7.68
N ALA A 77 -1.97 -4.64 -7.26
CA ALA A 77 -1.12 -3.58 -7.79
C ALA A 77 0.36 -3.82 -7.47
N TRP A 78 0.69 -4.19 -6.24
CA TRP A 78 2.07 -4.51 -5.87
C TRP A 78 2.62 -5.71 -6.68
N VAL A 79 1.85 -6.79 -6.86
CA VAL A 79 2.29 -7.93 -7.67
C VAL A 79 2.46 -7.54 -9.14
N ALA A 80 1.57 -6.71 -9.71
CA ALA A 80 1.74 -6.22 -11.07
C ALA A 80 3.03 -5.38 -11.23
N SER A 81 3.33 -4.53 -10.24
CA SER A 81 4.59 -3.80 -10.16
C SER A 81 5.79 -4.74 -10.11
N HIS A 82 5.73 -5.79 -9.28
CA HIS A 82 6.80 -6.77 -9.17
C HIS A 82 7.08 -7.48 -10.49
N ILE A 83 6.03 -7.93 -11.20
CA ILE A 83 6.15 -8.55 -12.53
C ILE A 83 6.79 -7.58 -13.52
N ASN A 84 6.35 -6.32 -13.55
CA ASN A 84 6.91 -5.32 -14.46
C ASN A 84 8.40 -5.06 -14.20
N ILE A 85 8.79 -4.95 -12.92
CA ILE A 85 10.19 -4.73 -12.53
C ILE A 85 11.06 -5.92 -12.93
N THR A 86 10.64 -7.14 -12.62
CA THR A 86 11.45 -8.34 -12.93
C THR A 86 11.55 -8.62 -14.42
N THR A 87 10.50 -8.30 -15.18
CA THR A 87 10.53 -8.39 -16.65
C THR A 87 11.55 -7.44 -17.30
N THR A 88 11.96 -6.36 -16.61
CA THR A 88 13.00 -5.45 -17.10
C THR A 88 14.44 -5.92 -16.83
N GLY A 89 14.63 -7.14 -16.29
CA GLY A 89 15.94 -7.73 -16.02
C GLY A 89 16.45 -7.53 -14.60
N VAL A 90 15.67 -6.88 -13.72
CA VAL A 90 15.96 -6.84 -12.29
C VAL A 90 15.68 -8.22 -11.69
N SER A 91 16.64 -8.79 -10.95
CA SER A 91 16.41 -10.06 -10.24
C SER A 91 15.22 -9.93 -9.27
N SER A 92 14.37 -10.95 -9.22
CA SER A 92 13.27 -11.01 -8.25
C SER A 92 13.77 -10.86 -6.82
N GLU A 93 14.89 -11.48 -6.48
CA GLU A 93 15.55 -11.39 -5.17
C GLU A 93 15.92 -9.95 -4.83
N ASN A 94 16.50 -9.21 -5.78
CA ASN A 94 16.88 -7.81 -5.56
C ASN A 94 15.66 -6.91 -5.31
N HIS A 95 14.55 -7.15 -6.01
CA HIS A 95 13.34 -6.38 -5.76
C HIS A 95 12.70 -6.75 -4.40
N ILE A 96 12.72 -8.03 -4.01
CA ILE A 96 12.26 -8.43 -2.67
C ILE A 96 13.15 -7.81 -1.58
N GLU A 97 14.46 -7.78 -1.77
CA GLU A 97 15.40 -7.14 -0.85
C GLU A 97 15.15 -5.62 -0.75
N ALA A 98 14.87 -4.94 -1.88
CA ALA A 98 14.49 -3.53 -1.88
C ALA A 98 13.20 -3.28 -1.08
N ILE A 99 12.22 -4.17 -1.18
CA ILE A 99 10.98 -4.10 -0.40
C ILE A 99 11.28 -4.34 1.09
N ALA A 100 12.07 -5.35 1.43
CA ALA A 100 12.47 -5.62 2.81
C ALA A 100 13.16 -4.39 3.43
N ASN A 101 14.08 -3.77 2.69
CA ASN A 101 14.72 -2.52 3.10
C ASN A 101 13.71 -1.38 3.31
N ALA A 102 12.71 -1.23 2.43
CA ALA A 102 11.66 -0.24 2.62
C ALA A 102 10.84 -0.49 3.90
N PHE A 103 10.51 -1.75 4.20
CA PHE A 103 9.86 -2.11 5.47
C PHE A 103 10.73 -1.77 6.68
N GLU A 104 12.02 -2.11 6.65
CA GLU A 104 12.98 -1.79 7.71
C GLU A 104 13.09 -0.29 7.94
N MET A 105 13.27 0.48 6.86
CA MET A 105 13.38 1.95 6.91
C MET A 105 12.12 2.61 7.50
N ASP A 106 10.94 2.06 7.21
CA ASP A 106 9.66 2.61 7.67
C ASP A 106 9.19 2.03 9.02
N LYS A 107 9.93 1.11 9.67
CA LYS A 107 9.59 0.62 11.01
C LYS A 107 9.34 1.73 12.04
N PRO A 108 10.12 2.83 12.11
CA PRO A 108 9.85 3.92 13.05
C PRO A 108 8.45 4.54 12.87
N TYR A 109 7.95 4.62 11.63
CA TYR A 109 6.60 5.08 11.37
C TYR A 109 5.55 4.16 12.00
N LEU A 110 5.66 2.85 11.80
CA LEU A 110 4.75 1.89 12.43
C LEU A 110 4.82 2.00 13.96
N VAL A 111 6.03 1.99 14.54
CA VAL A 111 6.23 2.02 15.99
C VAL A 111 5.61 3.27 16.62
N SER A 112 5.80 4.44 15.98
CA SER A 112 5.25 5.71 16.49
C SER A 112 3.73 5.66 16.63
N ARG A 113 3.04 5.17 15.59
CA ARG A 113 1.57 5.06 15.54
C ARG A 113 1.02 3.88 16.33
N TRP A 114 1.82 2.83 16.51
CA TRP A 114 1.43 1.68 17.31
C TRP A 114 1.36 2.00 18.80
N ARG A 115 2.35 2.75 19.30
CA ARG A 115 2.46 3.17 20.71
C ARG A 115 1.46 4.27 21.04
N TRP A 116 1.25 5.20 20.12
CA TRP A 116 0.37 6.36 20.31
C TRP A 116 -0.71 6.40 19.22
N PRO A 117 -1.67 5.46 19.22
CA PRO A 117 -2.79 5.49 18.29
C PRO A 117 -3.71 6.65 18.68
N ASP A 118 -3.57 7.80 18.01
CA ASP A 118 -4.44 8.99 18.04
C ASP A 118 -5.27 9.17 19.32
N ARG A 119 -4.60 9.23 20.47
CA ARG A 119 -5.15 9.83 21.71
C ARG A 119 -4.64 11.26 21.92
N PHE A 120 -3.80 11.75 21.00
CA PHE A 120 -3.13 13.05 21.04
C PHE A 120 -3.19 13.72 19.68
N ASN A 121 -4.40 13.85 19.13
CA ASN A 121 -4.69 14.90 18.18
C ASN A 121 -5.43 16.00 18.99
N PRO A 122 -4.78 17.12 19.35
CA PRO A 122 -5.46 18.22 20.03
C PRO A 122 -6.58 18.83 19.17
#